data_AF-A0A6L9IUR3-F1
#
_entry.id   AF-A0A6L9IUR3-F1
#
_cell.length_a   1.000
_cell.length_b   1.000
_cell.length_c   1.000
_cell.angle_alpha   90.00
_cell.angle_beta   90.00
_cell.angle_gamma   90.00
#
_symmetry.space_group_name_H-M   'P 1'
#
loop_
_entity.id
_entity.type
_entity.pdbx_description
1 polymer ?
#
loop_
_entity_poly.entity_id
_entity_poly.type
_entity_poly.pdbx_seq_one_letter_code
_entity_poly.pdbx_strand_id
1 'polypeptide(L)'
;MPRKSSKETPIVLSGVVYTNDEHTGIRVGSAAWRNWLTGQKRFYYQADTPFTARQEKRRNGMFWYAYRKHQGKLYKVYLGASNQLTGERLVQSARQLADKIAQTD
;
A
#
# COMPACT_ATOMS: atom_id res chain seq x y z
N MET A 1 -11.08 -17.66 -9.55
CA MET A 1 -11.75 -16.38 -9.89
C MET A 1 -10.71 -15.27 -9.97
N PRO A 2 -10.51 -14.61 -11.11
CA PRO A 2 -9.70 -13.41 -11.15
C PRO A 2 -10.41 -12.34 -10.31
N ARG A 3 -9.70 -11.76 -9.35
CA ARG A 3 -10.25 -10.71 -8.49
C ARG A 3 -10.61 -9.53 -9.40
N LYS A 4 -11.90 -9.19 -9.46
CA LYS A 4 -12.39 -7.93 -10.02
C LYS A 4 -11.65 -6.82 -9.29
N SER A 5 -10.64 -6.22 -9.91
CA SER A 5 -10.05 -4.99 -9.41
C SER A 5 -11.16 -3.94 -9.46
N SER A 6 -11.71 -3.57 -8.30
CA SER A 6 -12.67 -2.46 -8.27
C SER A 6 -11.98 -1.26 -8.90
N LYS A 7 -12.63 -0.62 -9.88
CA LYS A 7 -12.18 0.60 -10.57
C LYS A 7 -11.89 1.78 -9.61
N GLU A 8 -12.14 1.60 -8.32
CA GLU A 8 -12.06 2.59 -7.24
C GLU A 8 -10.82 2.45 -6.34
N THR A 9 -9.96 1.44 -6.54
CA THR A 9 -8.77 1.31 -5.68
C THR A 9 -7.63 2.15 -6.28
N PRO A 10 -7.16 3.20 -5.60
CA PRO A 10 -6.07 4.01 -6.11
C PRO A 10 -4.80 3.19 -6.32
N ILE A 11 -4.06 3.50 -7.37
CA ILE A 11 -2.81 2.82 -7.71
C ILE A 11 -1.65 3.76 -7.40
N VAL A 12 -0.62 3.24 -6.73
CA VAL A 12 0.67 3.90 -6.58
C VAL A 12 1.67 3.16 -7.45
N LEU A 13 2.24 3.87 -8.42
CA LEU A 13 3.21 3.37 -9.38
C LEU A 13 4.38 4.35 -9.45
N SER A 14 5.62 3.84 -9.43
CA SER A 14 6.83 4.66 -9.54
C SER A 14 6.90 5.83 -8.55
N GLY A 15 6.33 5.65 -7.35
CA GLY A 15 6.29 6.69 -6.32
C GLY A 15 5.29 7.81 -6.60
N VAL A 16 4.31 7.59 -7.47
CA VAL A 16 3.27 8.55 -7.86
C VAL A 16 1.90 7.90 -7.73
N VAL A 17 0.91 8.66 -7.26
CA VAL A 17 -0.50 8.27 -7.22
C VAL A 17 -1.12 8.42 -8.60
N TYR A 18 -1.81 7.37 -9.05
CA TYR A 18 -2.64 7.34 -10.24
C TYR A 18 -4.07 6.97 -9.83
N THR A 19 -5.00 7.89 -10.10
CA THR A 19 -6.44 7.76 -9.89
C THR A 19 -7.17 8.18 -11.17
N ASN A 20 -8.50 8.10 -11.19
CA ASN A 20 -9.30 8.63 -12.31
C ASN A 20 -9.77 10.08 -12.05
N ASP A 21 -9.13 10.78 -11.11
CA ASP A 21 -9.56 12.08 -10.57
C ASP A 21 -8.37 13.04 -10.34
N GLU A 22 -8.64 14.15 -9.64
CA GLU A 22 -7.71 15.24 -9.31
C GLU A 22 -6.47 14.82 -8.50
N HIS A 23 -6.42 13.59 -7.98
CA HIS A 23 -5.28 13.10 -7.20
C HIS A 23 -4.19 12.42 -8.04
N THR A 24 -4.37 12.36 -9.36
CA THR A 24 -3.36 11.87 -10.28
C THR A 24 -2.12 12.76 -10.26
N GLY A 25 -0.93 12.14 -10.22
CA GLY A 25 0.34 12.86 -10.24
C GLY A 25 0.86 13.27 -8.86
N ILE A 26 0.16 12.94 -7.77
CA ILE A 26 0.67 13.22 -6.42
C ILE A 26 1.91 12.37 -6.14
N ARG A 27 3.03 13.04 -5.80
CA ARG A 27 4.27 12.39 -5.41
C ARG A 27 4.17 11.80 -4.00
N VAL A 28 4.48 10.51 -3.87
CA VAL A 28 4.52 9.81 -2.57
C VAL A 28 5.54 10.46 -1.63
N GLY A 29 5.16 10.59 -0.35
CA GLY A 29 5.97 11.23 0.69
C GLY A 29 5.82 12.76 0.75
N SER A 30 5.17 13.39 -0.23
CA SER A 30 4.88 14.83 -0.20
C SER A 30 3.82 15.20 0.85
N ALA A 31 3.63 16.51 1.08
CA ALA A 31 2.49 17.00 1.87
C ALA A 31 1.14 16.64 1.22
N ALA A 32 1.03 16.78 -0.11
CA ALA A 32 -0.16 16.40 -0.87
C ALA A 32 -0.49 14.90 -0.70
N TRP A 33 0.52 14.04 -0.69
CA TRP A 33 0.36 12.62 -0.39
C TRP A 33 -0.20 12.37 1.00
N ARG A 34 0.31 13.05 2.03
CA ARG A 34 -0.19 12.92 3.41
C ARG A 34 -1.63 13.39 3.54
N ASN A 35 -1.98 14.50 2.88
CA ASN A 35 -3.35 15.01 2.84
C ASN A 35 -4.27 14.01 2.13
N TRP A 36 -3.84 13.49 0.99
CA TRP A 36 -4.57 12.47 0.25
C TRP A 36 -4.84 11.23 1.12
N LEU A 37 -3.84 10.74 1.86
CA LEU A 37 -4.00 9.58 2.76
C LEU A 37 -5.08 9.77 3.85
N THR A 38 -5.48 11.00 4.19
CA THR A 38 -6.52 11.23 5.20
C THR A 38 -7.92 10.77 4.74
N GLY A 39 -8.20 10.85 3.44
CA GLY A 39 -9.45 10.38 2.83
C GLY A 39 -9.44 8.91 2.42
N GLN A 40 -8.28 8.25 2.49
CA GLN A 40 -8.11 6.90 1.96
C GLN A 40 -8.08 5.84 3.04
N LYS A 41 -8.75 4.71 2.77
CA LYS A 41 -8.68 3.51 3.63
C LYS A 41 -7.81 2.41 3.04
N ARG A 42 -7.49 2.49 1.76
CA ARG A 42 -6.67 1.52 1.04
C ARG A 42 -6.13 2.11 -0.26
N PHE A 43 -4.98 1.60 -0.69
CA PHE A 43 -4.46 1.81 -2.05
C PHE A 43 -3.65 0.58 -2.46
N TYR A 44 -3.45 0.41 -3.76
CA TYR A 44 -2.63 -0.66 -4.31
C TYR A 44 -1.27 -0.10 -4.68
N TYR A 45 -0.20 -0.76 -4.24
CA TYR A 45 1.17 -0.42 -4.59
C TYR A 45 1.69 -1.41 -5.64
N GLN A 46 1.97 -0.91 -6.83
CA GLN A 46 2.52 -1.69 -7.93
C GLN A 46 4.05 -1.69 -7.84
N ALA A 47 4.62 -2.89 -7.71
CA ALA A 47 6.04 -3.19 -7.65
C ALA A 47 6.26 -4.67 -8.03
N ASP A 48 7.52 -5.14 -8.06
CA ASP A 48 7.84 -6.55 -8.33
C ASP A 48 7.12 -7.50 -7.36
N THR A 49 7.06 -7.11 -6.08
CA THR A 49 6.15 -7.71 -5.10
C THR A 49 5.04 -6.72 -4.78
N PRO A 50 3.90 -6.77 -5.51
CA PRO A 50 2.83 -5.82 -5.32
C PRO A 50 2.06 -6.11 -4.04
N PHE A 51 1.42 -5.10 -3.47
CA PHE A 51 0.59 -5.27 -2.28
C PHE A 51 -0.56 -4.27 -2.21
N THR A 52 -1.58 -4.61 -1.42
CA THR A 52 -2.61 -3.66 -1.03
C THR A 52 -2.24 -3.07 0.32
N ALA A 53 -2.00 -1.76 0.37
CA ALA A 53 -1.91 -1.02 1.61
C ALA A 53 -3.32 -0.78 2.14
N ARG A 54 -3.55 -1.03 3.43
CA ARG A 54 -4.84 -0.79 4.08
C ARG A 54 -4.63 -0.12 5.42
N GLN A 55 -5.43 0.90 5.70
CA GLN A 55 -5.49 1.54 7.01
C GLN A 55 -6.37 0.71 7.95
N GLU A 56 -5.91 0.56 9.17
CA GLU A 56 -6.54 -0.23 10.22
C GLU A 56 -6.62 0.58 11.51
N LYS A 57 -7.81 0.54 12.13
CA LYS A 57 -7.99 1.04 13.48
C LYS A 57 -7.40 0.03 14.46
N ARG A 58 -6.44 0.47 15.27
CA ARG A 58 -5.88 -0.25 16.41
C ARG A 58 -6.17 0.53 17.70
N ARG A 59 -5.91 -0.08 18.86
CA ARG A 59 -6.16 0.53 20.18
C ARG A 59 -5.57 1.94 20.32
N ASN A 60 -4.39 2.17 19.73
CA ASN A 60 -3.61 3.40 19.88
C ASN A 60 -3.57 4.26 18.61
N GLY A 61 -4.49 4.05 17.65
CA GLY A 61 -4.58 4.91 16.47
C GLY A 61 -4.85 4.18 15.15
N MET A 62 -4.70 4.92 14.06
CA MET A 62 -4.86 4.44 12.69
C MET A 62 -3.50 4.13 12.09
N PHE A 63 -3.32 2.89 11.64
CA PHE A 63 -2.06 2.44 11.07
C PHE A 63 -2.24 1.73 9.75
N TRP A 64 -1.24 1.83 8.90
CA TRP A 64 -1.23 1.17 7.61
C TRP A 64 -0.49 -0.15 7.68
N TYR A 65 -1.02 -1.12 6.93
CA TYR A 65 -0.41 -2.42 6.72
C TYR A 65 -0.41 -2.77 5.23
N ALA A 66 0.67 -3.36 4.75
CA ALA A 66 0.78 -3.93 3.43
C ALA A 66 0.28 -5.38 3.46
N TYR A 67 -0.56 -5.76 2.51
CA TYR A 67 -1.13 -7.09 2.38
C TYR A 67 -0.83 -7.71 1.02
N ARG A 68 -0.35 -8.96 1.02
CA ARG A 68 -0.14 -9.75 -0.20
C ARG A 68 -0.59 -11.20 0.03
N LYS A 69 -1.45 -11.70 -0.86
CA LYS A 69 -1.81 -13.12 -0.90
C LYS A 69 -0.88 -13.84 -1.90
N HIS A 70 -0.23 -14.92 -1.47
CA HIS A 70 0.58 -15.80 -2.30
C HIS A 70 0.26 -17.26 -1.95
N GLN A 71 0.02 -18.09 -2.96
CA GLN A 71 -0.33 -19.52 -2.81
C GLN A 71 -1.33 -19.81 -1.66
N GLY A 72 -2.44 -19.07 -1.62
CA GLY A 72 -3.48 -19.26 -0.61
C GLY A 72 -3.20 -18.59 0.75
N LYS A 73 -1.94 -18.32 1.11
CA LYS A 73 -1.54 -17.67 2.37
C LYS A 73 -1.56 -16.14 2.25
N LEU A 74 -2.00 -15.47 3.31
CA LEU A 74 -2.01 -14.00 3.42
C LEU A 74 -0.82 -13.54 4.26
N TYR A 75 0.05 -12.72 3.65
CA TYR A 75 1.18 -12.08 4.28
C TYR A 75 0.86 -10.62 4.57
N LYS A 76 1.37 -10.11 5.69
CA LYS A 76 1.24 -8.69 6.04
C LYS A 76 2.52 -8.11 6.62
N VAL A 77 2.74 -6.82 6.36
CA VAL A 77 3.84 -6.02 6.90
C VAL A 77 3.28 -4.70 7.43
N TYR A 78 3.75 -4.27 8.60
CA TYR A 78 3.38 -2.97 9.17
C TYR A 78 4.02 -1.83 8.37
N LEU A 79 3.24 -0.88 7.88
CA LEU A 79 3.76 0.27 7.14
C LEU A 79 4.05 1.47 8.04
N GLY A 80 3.27 1.68 9.09
CA GLY A 80 3.37 2.85 9.97
C GLY A 80 2.11 3.69 10.00
N ALA A 81 2.17 4.82 10.70
CA ALA A 81 1.18 5.89 10.58
C ALA A 81 1.32 6.62 9.23
N SER A 82 0.31 7.40 8.82
CA SER A 82 0.30 8.07 7.51
C SER A 82 1.52 8.97 7.24
N ASN A 83 2.11 9.58 8.28
CA ASN A 83 3.33 10.39 8.16
C ASN A 83 4.60 9.58 7.93
N GLN A 84 4.58 8.27 8.19
CA GLN A 84 5.70 7.34 7.96
C GLN A 84 5.63 6.66 6.59
N LEU A 85 4.55 6.87 5.83
CA LEU A 85 4.36 6.28 4.50
C LEU A 85 5.16 7.08 3.47
N THR A 86 6.43 6.74 3.33
CA THR A 86 7.33 7.26 2.28
C THR A 86 7.50 6.26 1.14
N GLY A 87 8.05 6.70 0.01
CA GLY A 87 8.36 5.80 -1.10
C GLY A 87 9.33 4.69 -0.67
N GLU A 88 10.35 5.04 0.10
CA GLU A 88 11.30 4.08 0.69
C GLU A 88 10.60 3.05 1.57
N ARG A 89 9.65 3.48 2.41
CA ARG A 89 8.90 2.55 3.28
C ARG A 89 8.08 1.55 2.47
N LEU A 90 7.47 2.00 1.36
CA LEU A 90 6.72 1.11 0.46
C LEU A 90 7.65 0.10 -0.24
N VAL A 91 8.80 0.54 -0.75
CA VAL A 91 9.81 -0.34 -1.36
C VAL A 91 10.33 -1.37 -0.36
N GLN A 92 10.71 -0.94 0.85
CA GLN A 92 11.17 -1.83 1.92
C GLN A 92 10.10 -2.88 2.27
N SER A 93 8.83 -2.48 2.31
CA SER A 93 7.74 -3.38 2.66
C SER A 93 7.42 -4.38 1.55
N ALA A 94 7.59 -4.01 0.28
CA ALA A 94 7.53 -4.94 -0.85
C ALA A 94 8.60 -6.02 -0.71
N ARG A 95 9.85 -5.64 -0.39
CA ARG A 95 10.96 -6.59 -0.16
C ARG A 95 10.67 -7.52 1.02
N GLN A 96 10.22 -6.97 2.16
CA GLN A 96 9.86 -7.79 3.33
C GLN A 96 8.72 -8.79 3.04
N LEU A 97 7.76 -8.42 2.19
CA LEU A 97 6.72 -9.36 1.75
C LEU A 97 7.30 -10.46 0.87
N ALA A 98 8.22 -10.13 -0.03
CA ALA A 98 8.91 -11.09 -0.88
C ALA A 98 9.70 -12.11 -0.03
N ASP A 99 10.47 -11.63 0.94
CA ASP A 99 11.25 -12.48 1.84
C ASP A 99 10.36 -13.44 2.63
N LYS A 100 9.23 -12.94 3.15
CA LYS A 100 8.25 -13.76 3.88
C LYS A 100 7.60 -14.84 3.01
N ILE A 101 7.36 -14.52 1.75
CA ILE A 101 6.84 -15.47 0.76
C ILE A 101 7.88 -16.56 0.51
N ALA A 102 9.11 -16.19 0.18
CA ALA A 102 10.20 -17.12 -0.12
C ALA A 102 10.59 -18.02 1.08
N GLN A 103 10.35 -17.57 2.31
CA GLN A 103 10.58 -18.39 3.52
C GLN A 103 9.46 -19.40 3.81
N THR A 104 8.30 -19.29 3.16
CA THR A 104 7.17 -20.20 3.37
C THR A 104 6.94 -21.14 2.18
N ASP A 105 7.33 -20.73 0.97
CA ASP A 105 7.35 -21.60 -0.21
C ASP A 105 8.37 -22.75 -0.03
#